data_AF-S3K3V8-F1
#
_entry.id   AF-S3K3V8-F1
#
_cell.length_a   1.000
_cell.length_b   1.000
_cell.length_c   1.000
_cell.angle_alpha   90.00
_cell.angle_beta   90.00
_cell.angle_gamma   90.00
#
_symmetry.space_group_name_H-M   'P 1'
#
loop_
_entity.id
_entity.type
_entity.pdbx_description
1 polymer ?
#
loop_
_entity_poly.entity_id
_entity_poly.type
_entity_poly.pdbx_seq_one_letter_code
_entity_poly.pdbx_strand_id
1 'polypeptide(L)'
;MGKGKKKYLIKRVYSLLIIFFSLLTCLFGSCSILFTSQEKIDELTEKFDNNLLQKNEKKEIKSIYKDMIKGGKFISPEASKILKYYISDHTDDLYIKSKYFYKSEYIKKILKENVNKEIIGPVYLKIKDDARIAYAVNGFYINTNKKTVYQYIDFAPRNDKSTYTYFDLPQRRLKIADRLIRVFEEDGGCKPFTVYILYE
;
A
#
# COMPACT_ATOMS: atom_id res chain seq x y z
N MET A 1 3.24 -34.27 9.19
CA MET A 1 2.42 -33.47 8.25
C MET A 1 1.18 -33.01 9.02
N GLY A 2 0.74 -31.75 9.09
CA GLY A 2 1.26 -30.50 8.54
C GLY A 2 1.07 -29.37 9.56
N LYS A 3 2.02 -28.42 9.57
CA LYS A 3 1.93 -27.21 10.38
C LYS A 3 1.00 -26.24 9.68
N GLY A 4 -0.19 -26.02 10.24
CA GLY A 4 -1.11 -24.98 9.79
C GLY A 4 -0.41 -23.62 9.81
N LYS A 5 -0.34 -22.98 8.64
CA LYS A 5 0.06 -21.57 8.53
C LYS A 5 -0.93 -20.75 9.35
N LYS A 6 -0.50 -20.21 10.49
CA LYS A 6 -1.28 -19.23 11.25
C LYS A 6 -1.46 -17.98 10.37
N LYS A 7 -2.65 -17.79 9.81
CA LYS A 7 -3.08 -16.52 9.21
C LYS A 7 -3.33 -15.54 10.36
N TYR A 8 -2.38 -14.65 10.60
CA TYR A 8 -2.59 -13.52 11.50
C TYR A 8 -3.25 -12.39 10.71
N LEU A 9 -4.58 -12.34 10.72
CA LEU A 9 -5.34 -11.18 10.27
C LEU A 9 -5.35 -10.17 11.43
N ILE A 10 -4.52 -9.13 11.36
CA ILE A 10 -4.50 -8.06 12.36
C ILE A 10 -4.88 -6.76 11.66
N LYS A 11 -6.04 -6.21 12.05
CA LYS A 11 -6.52 -4.86 11.73
C LYS A 11 -5.42 -3.83 11.99
N ARG A 12 -5.03 -3.07 10.97
CA ARG A 12 -4.10 -1.95 11.14
C ARG A 12 -4.78 -0.67 10.67
N VAL A 13 -5.03 0.19 11.64
CA VAL A 13 -5.43 1.59 11.44
C VAL A 13 -4.14 2.40 11.42
N TYR A 14 -3.79 3.03 10.30
CA TYR A 14 -2.82 4.12 10.30
C TYR A 14 -3.25 5.25 9.36
N SER A 15 -3.18 6.46 9.89
CA SER A 15 -3.67 7.74 9.41
C SER A 15 -2.50 8.74 9.42
N LEU A 16 -2.50 9.73 8.51
CA LEU A 16 -1.66 10.95 8.40
C LEU A 16 -0.45 10.91 7.44
N LEU A 17 -0.56 11.65 6.33
CA LEU A 17 0.52 12.50 5.79
C LEU A 17 0.06 13.95 5.56
N ILE A 18 0.85 14.87 6.09
CA ILE A 18 0.76 16.31 5.91
C ILE A 18 1.88 16.72 4.93
N ILE A 19 1.54 17.61 3.99
CA ILE A 19 2.44 18.43 3.14
C ILE A 19 3.29 17.65 2.12
N PHE A 20 2.77 17.48 0.90
CA PHE A 20 3.61 17.52 -0.33
C PHE A 20 2.76 17.72 -1.60
N PHE A 21 1.44 17.53 -1.52
CA PHE A 21 0.54 17.71 -2.65
C PHE A 21 0.25 19.17 -3.04
N SER A 22 0.70 20.19 -2.28
CA SER A 22 0.50 21.60 -2.64
C SER A 22 1.43 22.11 -3.75
N LEU A 23 2.48 21.37 -4.13
CA LEU A 23 3.47 21.83 -5.12
C LEU A 23 3.44 21.08 -6.46
N LEU A 24 2.72 19.95 -6.57
CA LEU A 24 2.71 19.13 -7.79
C LEU A 24 1.44 19.25 -8.64
N THR A 25 0.43 19.96 -8.17
CA THR A 25 -0.88 20.10 -8.84
C THR A 25 -0.85 20.95 -10.10
N CYS A 26 0.25 21.68 -10.38
CA CYS A 26 0.39 22.46 -11.60
C CYS A 26 1.05 21.69 -12.78
N LEU A 27 1.55 20.47 -12.59
CA LEU A 27 2.38 19.81 -13.62
C LEU A 27 1.79 18.54 -14.25
N PHE A 28 0.78 17.90 -13.65
CA PHE A 28 0.23 16.64 -14.16
C PHE A 28 -1.30 16.68 -14.13
N GLY A 29 -1.92 16.58 -15.31
CA GLY A 29 -3.35 16.81 -15.55
C GLY A 29 -4.34 16.15 -14.59
N SER A 30 -5.54 16.73 -14.54
CA SER A 30 -6.74 16.32 -13.78
C SER A 30 -6.57 15.07 -12.90
N CYS A 31 -6.11 15.26 -11.67
CA CYS A 31 -6.03 14.21 -10.65
C CYS A 31 -7.43 14.03 -10.05
N SER A 32 -8.15 12.98 -10.45
CA SER A 32 -9.55 12.73 -10.11
C SER A 32 -9.80 12.70 -8.58
N ILE A 33 -8.85 12.15 -7.83
CA ILE A 33 -8.88 12.06 -6.37
C ILE A 33 -8.92 13.43 -5.66
N LEU A 34 -8.45 14.50 -6.31
CA LEU A 34 -8.52 15.86 -5.76
C LEU A 34 -9.94 16.43 -5.74
N PHE A 35 -10.84 15.89 -6.57
CA PHE A 35 -12.22 16.33 -6.65
C PHE A 35 -13.20 15.37 -5.95
N THR A 36 -12.77 14.15 -5.61
CA THR A 36 -13.64 13.14 -4.96
C THR A 36 -13.96 13.47 -3.50
N SER A 37 -15.22 13.67 -3.12
CA SER A 37 -15.62 13.90 -1.72
C SER A 37 -15.61 12.61 -0.90
N GLN A 38 -15.63 12.73 0.44
CA GLN A 38 -15.80 11.56 1.31
C GLN A 38 -17.16 10.87 1.06
N GLU A 39 -18.23 11.66 0.90
CA GLU A 39 -19.57 11.16 0.55
C GLU A 39 -19.55 10.32 -0.72
N LYS A 40 -18.77 10.72 -1.74
CA LYS A 40 -18.64 9.94 -2.97
C LYS A 40 -17.93 8.62 -2.74
N ILE A 41 -16.88 8.59 -1.92
CA ILE A 41 -16.19 7.35 -1.55
C ILE A 41 -17.13 6.42 -0.77
N ASP A 42 -17.92 6.97 0.15
CA ASP A 42 -18.87 6.21 0.95
C ASP A 42 -19.98 5.61 0.07
N GLU A 43 -20.54 6.39 -0.85
CA GLU A 43 -21.52 5.91 -1.86
C GLU A 43 -20.95 4.77 -2.71
N LEU A 44 -19.73 4.94 -3.25
CA LEU A 44 -19.05 3.91 -4.05
C LEU A 44 -18.77 2.65 -3.22
N THR A 45 -18.43 2.80 -1.93
CA THR A 45 -18.20 1.70 -1.01
C THR A 45 -19.48 0.92 -0.73
N GLU A 46 -20.59 1.60 -0.50
CA GLU A 46 -21.89 0.97 -0.28
C GLU A 46 -22.37 0.22 -1.54
N LYS A 47 -22.23 0.83 -2.71
CA LYS A 47 -22.54 0.18 -3.99
C LYS A 47 -21.64 -1.03 -4.25
N PHE A 48 -20.36 -0.94 -3.89
CA PHE A 48 -19.43 -2.08 -3.96
C PHE A 48 -19.89 -3.23 -3.06
N ASP A 49 -20.25 -2.94 -1.81
CA ASP A 49 -20.70 -3.94 -0.83
C ASP A 49 -21.94 -4.69 -1.27
N ASN A 50 -22.84 -4.01 -1.97
CA ASN A 50 -24.10 -4.57 -2.47
C ASN A 50 -23.98 -5.15 -3.90
N ASN A 51 -22.78 -5.18 -4.49
CA ASN A 51 -22.54 -5.56 -5.90
C ASN A 51 -23.36 -4.74 -6.92
N LEU A 52 -23.63 -3.47 -6.61
CA LEU A 52 -24.44 -2.55 -7.43
C LEU A 52 -23.62 -1.58 -8.28
N LEU A 53 -22.28 -1.70 -8.28
CA LEU A 53 -21.41 -0.78 -9.02
C LEU A 53 -21.64 -0.85 -10.53
N GLN A 54 -21.92 0.31 -11.12
CA GLN A 54 -22.01 0.50 -12.55
C GLN A 54 -20.62 0.58 -13.20
N LYS A 55 -20.55 0.37 -14.53
CA LYS A 55 -19.28 0.35 -15.28
C LYS A 55 -18.49 1.67 -15.17
N ASN A 56 -19.16 2.81 -15.18
CA ASN A 56 -18.56 4.14 -14.98
C ASN A 56 -18.00 4.31 -13.56
N GLU A 57 -18.71 3.85 -12.54
CA GLU A 57 -18.26 3.91 -11.14
C GLU A 57 -17.04 3.01 -10.89
N LYS A 58 -17.02 1.81 -11.50
CA LYS A 58 -15.79 0.98 -11.52
C LYS A 58 -14.62 1.72 -12.16
N LYS A 59 -14.84 2.43 -13.28
CA LYS A 59 -13.79 3.25 -13.92
C LYS A 59 -13.31 4.39 -13.01
N GLU A 60 -14.22 5.02 -12.27
CA GLU A 60 -13.90 6.07 -11.30
C GLU A 60 -13.01 5.53 -10.18
N ILE A 61 -13.38 4.41 -9.54
CA ILE A 61 -12.56 3.75 -8.52
C ILE A 61 -11.18 3.40 -9.08
N LYS A 62 -11.13 2.80 -10.29
CA LYS A 62 -9.86 2.49 -10.95
C LYS A 62 -9.01 3.74 -11.21
N SER A 63 -9.62 4.88 -11.52
CA SER A 63 -8.94 6.16 -11.69
C SER A 63 -8.30 6.65 -10.39
N ILE A 64 -9.02 6.57 -9.27
CA ILE A 64 -8.52 6.93 -7.93
C ILE A 64 -7.23 6.15 -7.61
N TYR A 65 -7.22 4.82 -7.78
CA TYR A 65 -6.01 4.02 -7.55
C TYR A 65 -4.87 4.34 -8.53
N LYS A 66 -5.18 4.64 -9.80
CA LYS A 66 -4.16 5.10 -10.77
C LYS A 66 -3.53 6.43 -10.34
N ASP A 67 -4.31 7.34 -9.77
CA ASP A 67 -3.82 8.61 -9.26
C ASP A 67 -2.99 8.42 -7.98
N MET A 68 -3.38 7.51 -7.08
CA MET A 68 -2.56 7.08 -5.94
C MET A 68 -1.21 6.51 -6.40
N ILE A 69 -1.19 5.68 -7.44
CA ILE A 69 0.04 5.15 -8.03
C ILE A 69 0.92 6.28 -8.56
N LYS A 70 0.36 7.23 -9.32
CA LYS A 70 1.12 8.37 -9.87
C LYS A 70 1.72 9.23 -8.75
N GLY A 71 0.92 9.63 -7.76
CA GLY A 71 1.40 10.41 -6.60
C GLY A 71 2.44 9.65 -5.79
N GLY A 72 2.23 8.35 -5.60
CA GLY A 72 3.17 7.46 -4.92
C GLY A 72 4.56 7.45 -5.55
N LYS A 73 4.69 7.62 -6.88
CA LYS A 73 6.02 7.64 -7.55
C LYS A 73 6.97 8.70 -7.00
N PHE A 74 6.43 9.78 -6.43
CA PHE A 74 7.23 10.88 -5.89
C PHE A 74 7.51 10.71 -4.39
N ILE A 75 6.53 10.19 -3.63
CA ILE A 75 6.61 10.08 -2.16
C ILE A 75 7.24 8.76 -1.72
N SER A 76 6.75 7.65 -2.28
CA SER A 76 7.25 6.30 -2.04
C SER A 76 7.19 5.50 -3.36
N PRO A 77 8.24 5.61 -4.19
CA PRO A 77 8.35 4.87 -5.45
C PRO A 77 8.13 3.36 -5.27
N GLU A 78 8.52 2.82 -4.12
CA GLU A 78 8.31 1.43 -3.74
C GLU A 78 6.82 1.12 -3.55
N ALA A 79 6.10 1.92 -2.76
CA ALA A 79 4.65 1.76 -2.57
C ALA A 79 3.89 1.86 -3.90
N SER A 80 4.29 2.79 -4.77
CA SER A 80 3.72 2.93 -6.12
C SER A 80 3.89 1.66 -6.96
N LYS A 81 5.09 1.06 -6.95
CA LYS A 81 5.36 -0.20 -7.64
C LYS A 81 4.54 -1.36 -7.07
N ILE A 82 4.45 -1.47 -5.75
CA ILE A 82 3.68 -2.51 -5.07
C ILE A 82 2.19 -2.39 -5.42
N LEU A 83 1.61 -1.19 -5.30
CA LEU A 83 0.21 -0.96 -5.61
C LEU A 83 -0.08 -1.21 -7.10
N LYS A 84 0.80 -0.74 -7.99
CA LYS A 84 0.68 -1.01 -9.43
C LYS A 84 0.70 -2.50 -9.73
N TYR A 85 1.62 -3.24 -9.10
CA TYR A 85 1.72 -4.68 -9.28
C TYR A 85 0.45 -5.38 -8.78
N TYR A 86 -0.02 -5.04 -7.58
CA TYR A 86 -1.21 -5.63 -6.97
C TYR A 86 -2.48 -5.46 -7.83
N ILE A 87 -2.65 -4.34 -8.53
CA ILE A 87 -3.82 -4.12 -9.40
C ILE A 87 -3.65 -4.68 -10.82
N SER A 88 -2.46 -5.21 -11.15
CA SER A 88 -2.16 -5.79 -12.46
C SER A 88 -2.34 -7.30 -12.43
N ASP A 89 -2.52 -7.92 -13.59
CA ASP A 89 -2.46 -9.37 -13.70
C ASP A 89 -1.01 -9.85 -13.55
N HIS A 90 -0.76 -10.73 -12.58
CA HIS A 90 0.56 -11.32 -12.31
C HIS A 90 0.42 -12.73 -11.71
N THR A 91 1.52 -13.49 -11.74
CA THR A 91 1.63 -14.83 -11.13
C THR A 91 2.77 -14.93 -10.12
N ASP A 92 3.75 -14.04 -10.20
CA ASP A 92 5.02 -14.18 -9.49
C ASP A 92 5.16 -13.16 -8.35
N ASP A 93 6.21 -13.32 -7.55
CA ASP A 93 6.61 -12.36 -6.52
C ASP A 93 7.27 -11.10 -7.12
N LEU A 94 7.13 -9.98 -6.42
CA LEU A 94 7.64 -8.68 -6.88
C LEU A 94 9.02 -8.37 -6.29
N TYR A 95 9.99 -8.06 -7.13
CA TYR A 95 11.33 -7.64 -6.71
C TYR A 95 11.56 -6.15 -7.00
N ILE A 96 11.96 -5.39 -5.99
CA ILE A 96 12.23 -3.96 -6.08
C ILE A 96 13.64 -3.68 -5.58
N LYS A 97 14.48 -3.08 -6.43
CA LYS A 97 15.74 -2.48 -5.98
C LYS A 97 15.48 -1.10 -5.39
N SER A 98 15.90 -0.87 -4.15
CA SER A 98 15.76 0.44 -3.49
C SER A 98 16.99 0.80 -2.66
N LYS A 99 17.70 1.85 -3.11
CA LYS A 99 18.79 2.47 -2.34
C LYS A 99 18.30 3.20 -1.08
N TYR A 100 17.01 3.53 -1.00
CA TYR A 100 16.47 4.28 0.14
C TYR A 100 16.43 3.43 1.41
N PHE A 101 16.07 2.15 1.29
CA PHE A 101 15.99 1.23 2.43
C PHE A 101 17.33 1.07 3.16
N TYR A 102 18.44 1.06 2.43
CA TYR A 102 19.78 1.06 3.03
C TYR A 102 20.13 2.38 3.73
N LYS A 103 19.66 3.51 3.17
CA LYS A 103 19.94 4.84 3.71
C LYS A 103 19.05 5.21 4.90
N SER A 104 17.91 4.55 5.07
CA SER A 104 16.98 4.81 6.17
C SER A 104 17.67 4.61 7.53
N GLU A 105 17.71 5.67 8.32
CA GLU A 105 18.25 5.64 9.69
C GLU A 105 17.47 4.66 10.57
N TYR A 106 16.17 4.48 10.30
CA TYR A 106 15.36 3.53 11.03
C TYR A 106 15.77 2.07 10.75
N ILE A 107 15.98 1.72 9.47
CA ILE A 107 16.46 0.38 9.11
C ILE A 107 17.87 0.14 9.67
N LYS A 108 18.77 1.12 9.57
CA LYS A 108 20.11 1.02 10.18
C LYS A 108 20.04 0.79 11.69
N LYS A 109 19.15 1.50 12.39
CA LYS A 109 18.93 1.31 13.82
C LYS A 109 18.46 -0.12 14.14
N ILE A 110 17.47 -0.64 13.40
CA ILE A 110 17.00 -2.03 13.58
C ILE A 110 18.13 -3.03 13.37
N LEU A 111 18.91 -2.87 12.30
CA LEU A 111 20.03 -3.75 11.98
C LEU A 111 21.08 -3.73 13.10
N LYS A 112 21.42 -2.53 13.61
CA LYS A 112 22.37 -2.36 14.72
C LYS A 112 21.87 -2.97 16.04
N GLU A 113 20.56 -2.93 16.30
CA GLU A 113 19.97 -3.55 17.50
C GLU A 113 19.86 -5.08 17.39
N ASN A 114 20.05 -5.65 16.19
CA ASN A 114 19.85 -7.07 15.91
C ASN A 114 21.01 -7.71 15.12
N VAL A 115 22.26 -7.27 15.39
CA VAL A 115 23.47 -7.66 14.63
C VAL A 115 23.62 -9.17 14.41
N ASN A 116 23.21 -9.99 15.37
CA ASN A 116 23.39 -11.44 15.33
C ASN A 116 22.18 -12.21 14.76
N LYS A 117 21.13 -11.51 14.28
CA LYS A 117 19.93 -12.15 13.73
C LYS A 117 19.99 -12.20 12.22
N GLU A 118 19.78 -13.39 11.66
CA GLU A 118 19.61 -13.56 10.22
C GLU A 118 18.26 -12.98 9.75
N ILE A 119 17.18 -13.21 10.52
CA ILE A 119 15.84 -12.73 10.21
C ILE A 119 15.33 -11.82 11.33
N ILE A 120 14.87 -10.63 10.98
CA ILE A 120 14.32 -9.64 11.91
C ILE A 120 12.87 -9.35 11.51
N GLY A 121 11.93 -9.49 12.45
CA GLY A 121 10.54 -9.08 12.24
C GLY A 121 9.53 -9.94 13.00
N PRO A 122 8.22 -9.66 12.84
CA PRO A 122 7.69 -8.62 11.94
C PRO A 122 7.93 -7.20 12.49
N VAL A 123 8.31 -6.27 11.62
CA VAL A 123 8.63 -4.87 11.93
C VAL A 123 7.46 -3.97 11.56
N TYR A 124 7.02 -3.15 12.51
CA TYR A 124 5.88 -2.25 12.37
C TYR A 124 6.38 -0.81 12.50
N LEU A 125 6.18 -0.04 11.44
CA LEU A 125 6.59 1.35 11.36
C LEU A 125 5.40 2.28 11.56
N LYS A 126 5.61 3.34 12.35
CA LYS A 126 4.72 4.50 12.30
C LYS A 126 5.19 5.42 11.17
N ILE A 127 4.26 6.11 10.52
CA ILE A 127 4.57 7.03 9.42
C ILE A 127 5.59 8.10 9.85
N LYS A 128 5.50 8.58 11.09
CA LYS A 128 6.43 9.57 11.65
C LYS A 128 7.88 9.08 11.78
N ASP A 129 8.10 7.76 11.80
CA ASP A 129 9.43 7.18 11.98
C ASP A 129 10.15 7.06 10.63
N ASP A 130 9.47 6.53 9.61
CA ASP A 130 9.91 6.55 8.22
C ASP A 130 8.69 6.39 7.30
N ALA A 131 8.18 7.50 6.79
CA ALA A 131 6.96 7.53 5.98
C ALA A 131 7.10 6.71 4.70
N ARG A 132 8.24 6.82 4.00
CA ARG A 132 8.45 6.16 2.71
C ARG A 132 8.44 4.64 2.85
N ILE A 133 9.11 4.11 3.87
CA ILE A 133 9.08 2.68 4.17
C ILE A 133 7.69 2.27 4.67
N ALA A 134 7.09 3.02 5.61
CA ALA A 134 5.78 2.69 6.16
C ALA A 134 4.68 2.57 5.09
N TYR A 135 4.75 3.35 4.00
CA TYR A 135 3.85 3.21 2.86
C TYR A 135 4.13 2.00 1.98
N ALA A 136 5.39 1.65 1.79
CA ALA A 136 5.78 0.55 0.93
C ALA A 136 5.50 -0.78 1.61
N VAL A 137 5.96 -0.91 2.85
CA VAL A 137 5.92 -2.13 3.63
C VAL A 137 5.73 -1.81 5.11
N ASN A 138 4.74 -2.43 5.74
CA ASN A 138 4.48 -2.31 7.17
C ASN A 138 4.08 -3.69 7.68
N GLY A 139 4.83 -4.26 8.64
CA GLY A 139 4.72 -5.66 9.07
C GLY A 139 5.64 -6.58 8.28
N PHE A 140 6.80 -6.03 7.89
CA PHE A 140 7.78 -6.70 7.05
C PHE A 140 8.83 -7.43 7.87
N TYR A 141 9.60 -8.25 7.18
CA TYR A 141 10.76 -8.92 7.72
C TYR A 141 12.01 -8.45 6.99
N ILE A 142 13.15 -8.52 7.68
CA ILE A 142 14.46 -8.22 7.12
C ILE A 142 15.27 -9.51 7.15
N ASN A 143 15.78 -9.93 6.01
CA ASN A 143 16.84 -10.94 5.91
C ASN A 143 18.18 -10.22 5.78
N THR A 144 19.01 -10.31 6.81
CA THR A 144 20.28 -9.58 6.91
C THR A 144 21.34 -10.16 5.98
N ASN A 145 21.42 -11.49 5.84
CA ASN A 145 22.34 -12.19 4.94
C ASN A 145 22.08 -11.82 3.47
N LYS A 146 20.81 -11.81 3.06
CA LYS A 146 20.39 -11.48 1.70
C LYS A 146 20.22 -9.98 1.46
N LYS A 147 20.43 -9.14 2.48
CA LYS A 147 20.15 -7.70 2.43
C LYS A 147 18.79 -7.37 1.79
N THR A 148 17.76 -8.04 2.29
CA THR A 148 16.42 -7.98 1.68
C THR A 148 15.36 -7.68 2.73
N VAL A 149 14.50 -6.71 2.46
CA VAL A 149 13.23 -6.54 3.18
C VAL A 149 12.14 -7.29 2.42
N TYR A 150 11.29 -8.05 3.10
CA TYR A 150 10.19 -8.75 2.45
C TYR A 150 8.88 -8.72 3.23
N GLN A 151 7.77 -8.71 2.50
CA GLN A 151 6.43 -8.72 3.06
C GLN A 151 5.48 -9.48 2.13
N TYR A 152 4.65 -10.36 2.70
CA TYR A 152 3.51 -10.92 2.00
C TYR A 152 2.36 -9.90 1.96
N ILE A 153 1.85 -9.62 0.76
CA ILE A 153 0.82 -8.63 0.49
C ILE A 153 -0.46 -9.34 0.06
N ASP A 154 -1.52 -9.11 0.82
CA ASP A 154 -2.89 -9.51 0.51
C ASP A 154 -3.81 -8.44 1.12
N PHE A 155 -4.53 -7.70 0.28
CA PHE A 155 -5.42 -6.65 0.77
C PHE A 155 -6.71 -7.26 1.32
N ALA A 156 -7.46 -6.46 2.07
CA ALA A 156 -8.72 -6.85 2.68
C ALA A 156 -9.63 -7.63 1.69
N PRO A 157 -10.19 -8.79 2.09
CA PRO A 157 -11.16 -9.50 1.27
C PRO A 157 -12.45 -8.68 1.12
N ARG A 158 -13.28 -9.01 0.12
CA ARG A 158 -14.52 -8.26 -0.16
C ARG A 158 -15.47 -8.10 1.03
N ASN A 159 -15.48 -9.05 1.95
CA ASN A 159 -16.35 -9.04 3.13
C ASN A 159 -15.73 -8.31 4.34
N ASP A 160 -14.48 -7.86 4.27
CA ASP A 160 -13.86 -7.11 5.36
C ASP A 160 -14.23 -5.63 5.31
N LYS A 161 -15.24 -5.29 6.11
CA LYS A 161 -15.74 -3.92 6.26
C LYS A 161 -14.90 -3.03 7.17
N SER A 162 -13.89 -3.61 7.81
CA SER A 162 -13.23 -3.02 8.96
C SER A 162 -11.85 -2.45 8.67
N THR A 163 -11.25 -2.86 7.55
CA THR A 163 -9.95 -2.36 7.09
C THR A 163 -10.15 -1.22 6.08
N TYR A 164 -9.42 -0.13 6.32
CA TYR A 164 -9.46 1.07 5.50
C TYR A 164 -8.10 1.77 5.55
N THR A 165 -7.80 2.48 4.47
CA THR A 165 -6.62 3.32 4.34
C THR A 165 -7.07 4.77 4.32
N TYR A 166 -6.34 5.61 5.04
CA TYR A 166 -6.52 7.05 4.91
C TYR A 166 -5.62 7.58 3.81
N PHE A 167 -6.22 8.31 2.87
CA PHE A 167 -5.51 9.06 1.86
C PHE A 167 -5.57 10.54 2.21
N ASP A 168 -4.43 11.09 2.61
CA ASP A 168 -4.33 12.49 2.98
C ASP A 168 -4.08 13.39 1.76
N LEU A 169 -4.93 14.40 1.62
CA LEU A 169 -4.85 15.47 0.64
C LEU A 169 -4.51 16.79 1.36
N PRO A 170 -4.02 17.85 0.66
CA PRO A 170 -3.58 19.09 1.30
C PRO A 170 -4.57 19.74 2.27
N GLN A 171 -5.87 19.59 2.03
CA GLN A 171 -6.94 20.25 2.80
C GLN A 171 -7.93 19.27 3.44
N ARG A 172 -7.79 17.95 3.21
CA ARG A 172 -8.76 16.95 3.68
C ARG A 172 -8.13 15.55 3.75
N ARG A 173 -8.74 14.67 4.52
CA ARG A 173 -8.38 13.24 4.56
C ARG A 173 -9.56 12.43 4.03
N LEU A 174 -9.28 11.54 3.07
CA LEU A 174 -10.26 10.59 2.56
C LEU A 174 -10.04 9.24 3.24
N LYS A 175 -11.10 8.64 3.76
CA LYS A 175 -11.12 7.27 4.24
C LYS A 175 -11.57 6.37 3.10
N ILE A 176 -10.67 5.52 2.61
CA ILE A 176 -10.94 4.58 1.51
C ILE A 176 -10.99 3.17 2.08
N ALA A 177 -12.11 2.48 1.89
CA ALA A 177 -12.23 1.08 2.25
C ALA A 177 -11.22 0.23 1.43
N ASP A 178 -10.38 -0.57 2.09
CA ASP A 178 -9.31 -1.31 1.41
C ASP A 178 -9.85 -2.27 0.37
N ARG A 179 -11.00 -2.89 0.65
CA ARG A 179 -11.70 -3.81 -0.24
C ARG A 179 -12.12 -3.18 -1.57
N LEU A 180 -12.21 -1.85 -1.69
CA LEU A 180 -12.54 -1.20 -2.97
C LEU A 180 -11.52 -1.53 -4.06
N ILE A 181 -10.26 -1.84 -3.70
CA ILE A 181 -9.23 -2.26 -4.67
C ILE A 181 -9.66 -3.51 -5.45
N ARG A 182 -10.56 -4.32 -4.90
CA ARG A 182 -11.03 -5.56 -5.51
C ARG A 182 -11.85 -5.33 -6.78
N VAL A 183 -12.17 -4.08 -7.16
CA VAL A 183 -12.69 -3.76 -8.51
C VAL A 183 -11.72 -4.16 -9.65
N PHE A 184 -10.44 -4.40 -9.34
CA PHE A 184 -9.44 -4.87 -10.29
C PHE A 184 -9.41 -6.40 -10.44
N GLU A 185 -10.18 -7.17 -9.66
CA GLU A 185 -10.25 -8.64 -9.78
C GLU A 185 -10.74 -9.08 -11.16
N GLU A 186 -11.69 -8.35 -11.74
CA GLU A 186 -12.21 -8.60 -13.10
C GLU A 186 -11.14 -8.39 -14.19
N ASP A 187 -10.08 -7.62 -13.88
CA ASP A 187 -8.96 -7.38 -14.79
C ASP A 187 -7.78 -8.34 -14.52
N GLY A 188 -7.96 -9.38 -13.69
CA GLY A 188 -6.91 -10.34 -13.30
C GLY A 188 -6.02 -9.88 -12.13
N GLY A 189 -6.27 -8.70 -11.57
CA GLY A 189 -5.53 -8.17 -10.42
C GLY A 189 -5.95 -8.74 -9.07
N CYS A 190 -5.42 -8.15 -8.00
CA CYS A 190 -5.70 -8.48 -6.59
C CYS A 190 -5.29 -9.90 -6.18
N LYS A 191 -4.25 -10.44 -6.83
CA LYS A 191 -3.63 -11.70 -6.46
C LYS A 191 -2.58 -11.44 -5.36
N PRO A 192 -2.56 -12.24 -4.28
CA PRO A 192 -1.53 -12.09 -3.26
C PRO A 192 -0.13 -12.37 -3.81
N PHE A 193 0.89 -11.71 -3.27
CA PHE A 193 2.29 -11.95 -3.62
C PHE A 193 3.21 -11.54 -2.47
N THR A 194 4.45 -12.00 -2.52
CA THR A 194 5.51 -11.48 -1.65
C THR A 194 6.27 -10.39 -2.40
N VAL A 195 6.41 -9.22 -1.76
CA VAL A 195 7.37 -8.21 -2.24
C VAL A 195 8.72 -8.45 -1.57
N TYR A 196 9.78 -8.38 -2.36
CA TYR A 196 11.17 -8.37 -1.93
C TYR A 196 11.81 -7.05 -2.33
N ILE A 197 12.21 -6.26 -1.35
CA ILE A 197 12.96 -5.02 -1.53
C ILE A 197 14.44 -5.32 -1.26
N LEU A 198 15.20 -5.38 -2.34
CA LEU A 198 16.64 -5.58 -2.33
C LEU A 198 17.31 -4.23 -2.04
N TYR A 199 18.08 -4.17 -0.96
CA TYR A 199 18.80 -2.96 -0.58
C TYR A 199 20.31 -3.17 -0.76
N GLU A 200 20.83 -2.55 -1.82
CA GLU A 200 22.24 -2.49 -2.20
C GLU A 200 22.73 -1.04 -2.17
#